data_AF-A0A154PHU6-F1
#
_entry.id   AF-A0A154PHU6-F1
#
_cell.length_a   1.000
_cell.length_b   1.000
_cell.length_c   1.000
_cell.angle_alpha   90.00
_cell.angle_beta   90.00
_cell.angle_gamma   90.00
#
_symmetry.space_group_name_H-M   'P 1'
#
loop_
_entity.id
_entity.type
_entity.pdbx_description
1 polymer ?
#
loop_
_entity_poly.entity_id
_entity_poly.type
_entity_poly.pdbx_seq_one_letter_code
_entity_poly.pdbx_strand_id
1 'polypeptide(L)'
;DLRDALNELYPNKWIRRGGLVSWPPRPPDLTPLDFFLWEALKNAIYQNVPTTPENMKQRIIAASTRISSETIRHTRNAAIQRLQLCFDANGHHFEHLL
;
A
#
# COMPACT_ATOMS: atom_id res chain seq x y z
N ASP A 1 22.20 -10.18 3.19
CA ASP A 1 21.50 -8.92 3.52
C ASP A 1 20.02 -9.08 3.17
N LEU A 2 19.11 -8.38 3.85
CA LEU A 2 17.68 -8.35 3.48
C LEU A 2 17.49 -7.88 2.03
N ARG A 3 18.34 -6.97 1.56
CA ARG A 3 18.31 -6.46 0.18
C ARG A 3 18.64 -7.53 -0.85
N ASP A 4 19.64 -8.36 -0.58
CA ASP A 4 20.02 -9.46 -1.48
C ASP A 4 18.89 -10.49 -1.57
N ALA A 5 18.29 -10.84 -0.43
CA ALA A 5 17.15 -11.74 -0.38
C ALA A 5 15.95 -11.20 -1.18
N LEU A 6 15.65 -9.90 -1.09
CA LEU A 6 14.57 -9.27 -1.88
C LEU A 6 14.90 -9.21 -3.37
N ASN A 7 16.16 -9.00 -3.74
CA ASN A 7 16.60 -9.06 -5.13
C ASN A 7 16.46 -10.47 -5.72
N GLU A 8 16.75 -11.51 -4.93
CA GLU A 8 16.63 -12.91 -5.34
C GLU A 8 15.16 -13.35 -5.44
N LEU A 9 14.34 -13.03 -4.45
CA LEU A 9 12.93 -13.43 -4.39
C LEU A 9 12.03 -12.60 -5.32
N TYR A 10 12.36 -11.33 -5.51
CA TYR A 10 11.53 -10.35 -6.23
C TYR A 10 12.35 -9.51 -7.22
N PRO A 11 13.04 -10.15 -8.18
CA PRO A 11 13.90 -9.44 -9.11
C PRO A 11 13.10 -8.38 -9.88
N ASN A 12 13.55 -7.12 -9.81
CA ASN A 12 12.89 -5.94 -10.41
C ASN A 12 11.44 -5.69 -9.99
N LYS A 13 10.98 -6.29 -8.88
CA LYS A 13 9.59 -6.21 -8.40
C LYS A 13 9.41 -5.49 -7.07
N TRP A 14 10.50 -5.05 -6.43
CA TRP A 14 10.43 -4.34 -5.15
C TRP A 14 10.99 -2.92 -5.26
N ILE A 15 10.45 -2.03 -4.44
CA ILE A 15 10.71 -0.59 -4.49
C ILE A 15 11.88 -0.24 -3.55
N ARG A 16 12.87 0.49 -4.05
CA ARG A 16 14.05 0.92 -3.29
C ARG A 16 14.46 2.34 -3.66
N ARG A 17 14.94 3.12 -2.67
CA ARG A 17 15.73 4.34 -2.95
C ARG A 17 17.00 3.98 -3.71
N GLY A 18 17.18 4.59 -4.89
CA GLY A 18 18.29 4.27 -5.81
C GLY A 18 18.14 2.91 -6.51
N GLY A 19 16.93 2.36 -6.60
CA GLY A 19 16.63 1.20 -7.46
C GLY A 19 16.61 1.59 -8.95
N LEU A 20 16.34 0.61 -9.82
CA LEU A 20 16.25 0.82 -11.27
C LEU A 20 15.25 1.92 -11.66
N VAL A 21 14.15 2.01 -10.90
CA VAL A 21 13.18 3.10 -10.97
C VAL A 21 13.45 4.04 -9.80
N SER A 22 13.74 5.30 -10.09
CA SER A 22 13.86 6.34 -9.07
C SER A 22 12.47 6.70 -8.55
N TRP A 23 12.20 6.39 -7.29
CA TRP A 23 10.93 6.73 -6.65
C TRP A 23 11.01 8.10 -5.98
N PRO A 24 9.95 8.92 -6.07
CA PRO A 24 9.90 10.21 -5.41
C PRO A 24 9.97 10.07 -3.88
N PRO A 25 10.41 11.12 -3.17
CA PRO A 25 10.66 11.08 -1.72
C PRO A 25 9.42 10.89 -0.84
N ARG A 26 8.20 10.92 -1.40
CA ARG A 26 6.92 10.72 -0.67
C ARG A 26 6.12 9.53 -1.21
N PRO A 27 6.53 8.30 -0.88
CA PRO A 27 5.83 7.09 -1.31
C PRO A 27 4.47 6.78 -0.64
N PRO A 28 4.07 7.28 0.56
CA PRO A 28 2.82 6.82 1.20
C PRO A 28 1.56 7.04 0.37
N ASP A 29 1.51 8.14 -0.39
CA ASP A 29 0.36 8.46 -1.26
C ASP A 29 0.37 7.68 -2.58
N LEU A 30 1.43 6.91 -2.86
CA LEU A 30 1.61 6.16 -4.10
C LEU A 30 1.43 4.65 -3.91
N THR A 31 1.46 4.16 -2.69
CA THR A 31 1.38 2.73 -2.37
C THR A 31 -0.03 2.33 -1.94
N PRO A 32 -0.71 1.43 -2.67
CA PRO A 32 -2.02 0.86 -2.29
C PRO A 32 -2.10 0.35 -0.85
N LEU A 33 -0.98 -0.13 -0.32
CA LEU A 33 -0.89 -0.68 1.02
C LEU A 33 -1.04 0.42 2.08
N ASP A 34 -0.46 1.58 1.85
CA ASP A 34 -0.44 2.68 2.82
C ASP A 34 -1.73 3.52 2.72
N PHE A 35 -2.14 3.96 1.52
CA PHE A 35 -3.32 4.83 1.39
C PHE A 35 -4.66 4.09 1.51
N PHE A 36 -4.69 2.77 1.35
CA PHE A 36 -5.93 2.00 1.37
C PHE A 36 -5.88 0.83 2.35
N LEU A 37 -5.00 -0.16 2.15
CA LEU A 37 -5.10 -1.43 2.88
C LEU A 37 -4.93 -1.22 4.38
N TRP A 38 -3.93 -0.45 4.79
CA TRP A 38 -3.65 -0.16 6.18
C TRP A 38 -4.83 0.51 6.88
N GLU A 39 -5.38 1.57 6.28
CA GLU A 39 -6.55 2.28 6.82
C GLU A 39 -7.80 1.39 6.85
N ALA A 40 -8.04 0.58 5.81
CA ALA A 40 -9.17 -0.35 5.77
C ALA A 40 -9.08 -1.42 6.87
N LEU A 41 -7.89 -2.02 7.05
CA LEU A 41 -7.66 -3.01 8.09
C LEU A 41 -7.79 -2.39 9.48
N LYS A 42 -7.18 -1.22 9.70
CA LYS A 42 -7.28 -0.49 10.97
C LYS A 42 -8.73 -0.22 11.34
N ASN A 43 -9.52 0.30 10.40
CA ASN A 43 -10.94 0.57 10.62
C ASN A 43 -11.73 -0.69 10.99
N ALA A 44 -11.40 -1.85 10.42
CA ALA A 44 -12.06 -3.11 10.78
C ALA A 44 -11.56 -3.71 12.11
N ILE A 45 -10.26 -3.65 12.37
CA ILE A 45 -9.60 -4.29 13.52
C ILE A 45 -9.72 -3.44 14.80
N TYR A 46 -10.01 -2.15 14.71
CA TYR A 46 -10.15 -1.32 15.91
C TYR A 46 -11.59 -0.96 16.26
N GLN A 47 -12.59 -1.49 15.54
CA GLN A 47 -14.01 -1.38 15.92
C GLN A 47 -14.33 -1.94 17.32
N ASN A 48 -13.63 -3.00 17.71
CA ASN A 48 -13.69 -3.60 19.04
C ASN A 48 -12.32 -3.53 19.70
N VAL A 49 -12.32 -3.40 21.03
CA VAL A 49 -11.10 -3.39 21.86
C VAL A 49 -10.24 -4.62 21.54
N PRO A 50 -8.98 -4.45 21.14
CA PRO A 50 -8.10 -5.57 20.91
C PRO A 50 -7.79 -6.31 22.21
N THR A 51 -7.79 -7.64 22.17
CA THR A 51 -7.66 -8.47 23.37
C THR A 51 -6.34 -9.24 23.41
N THR A 52 -6.17 -10.22 22.53
CA THR A 52 -4.99 -11.08 22.47
C THR A 52 -4.34 -11.02 21.09
N PRO A 53 -3.03 -11.35 20.97
CA PRO A 53 -2.36 -11.44 19.68
C PRO A 53 -3.07 -12.38 18.71
N GLU A 54 -3.58 -13.51 19.21
CA GLU A 54 -4.28 -14.50 18.38
C GLU A 54 -5.64 -13.98 17.89
N ASN A 55 -6.39 -13.27 18.75
CA ASN A 55 -7.60 -12.58 18.34
C ASN A 55 -7.31 -11.52 17.27
N MET A 56 -6.25 -10.73 17.43
CA MET A 56 -5.85 -9.74 16.43
C MET A 56 -5.51 -10.39 15.08
N LYS A 57 -4.76 -11.50 15.06
CA LYS A 57 -4.46 -12.24 13.82
C LYS A 57 -5.75 -12.71 13.13
N GLN A 58 -6.68 -13.30 13.87
CA GLN A 58 -7.96 -13.75 13.32
C GLN A 58 -8.76 -12.57 12.74
N ARG A 59 -8.73 -11.41 13.40
CA ARG A 59 -9.37 -10.18 12.91
C ARG A 59 -8.72 -9.62 11.66
N ILE A 60 -7.39 -9.67 11.55
CA ILE A 60 -6.66 -9.29 10.33
C ILE A 60 -7.07 -10.19 9.17
N ILE A 61 -7.10 -11.52 9.39
CA ILE A 61 -7.50 -12.50 8.37
C ILE A 61 -8.95 -12.25 7.95
N ALA A 62 -9.87 -12.12 8.91
CA ALA A 62 -11.29 -11.87 8.63
C ALA A 62 -11.55 -10.51 7.95
N ALA A 63 -10.79 -9.47 8.28
CA ALA A 63 -10.88 -8.18 7.60
C ALA A 63 -10.37 -8.29 6.16
N SER A 64 -9.25 -8.99 5.95
CA SER A 64 -8.64 -9.21 4.64
C SER A 64 -9.56 -10.00 3.70
N THR A 65 -10.23 -11.04 4.20
CA THR A 65 -11.16 -11.85 3.39
C THR A 65 -12.43 -11.11 2.98
N ARG A 66 -12.77 -10.01 3.66
CA ARG A 66 -13.92 -9.15 3.32
C ARG A 66 -13.60 -8.13 2.23
N ILE A 67 -12.32 -7.95 1.88
CA ILE A 67 -11.92 -7.05 0.80
C ILE A 67 -12.32 -7.72 -0.53
N SER A 68 -13.29 -7.12 -1.22
CA SER A 68 -13.78 -7.66 -2.48
C SER A 68 -12.76 -7.46 -3.62
N SER A 69 -12.80 -8.33 -4.62
CA SER A 69 -12.01 -8.17 -5.85
C SER A 69 -12.30 -6.85 -6.57
N GLU A 70 -13.53 -6.33 -6.46
CA GLU A 70 -13.89 -5.03 -7.00
C GLU A 70 -13.15 -3.89 -6.28
N THR A 71 -13.09 -3.94 -4.95
CA THR A 71 -12.33 -2.98 -4.14
C THR A 71 -10.85 -3.02 -4.52
N ILE A 72 -10.27 -4.21 -4.69
CA ILE A 72 -8.87 -4.37 -5.14
C ILE A 72 -8.66 -3.71 -6.50
N ARG A 73 -9.60 -3.91 -7.45
CA ARG A 73 -9.55 -3.30 -8.77
C ARG A 73 -9.61 -1.76 -8.70
N HIS A 74 -10.50 -1.21 -7.86
CA HIS A 74 -10.58 0.24 -7.66
C HIS A 74 -9.30 0.80 -7.05
N THR A 75 -8.76 0.16 -6.01
CA THR A 75 -7.48 0.56 -5.39
C THR A 75 -6.33 0.52 -6.39
N ARG A 76 -6.27 -0.49 -7.27
CA ARG A 76 -5.28 -0.56 -8.34
C ARG A 76 -5.40 0.62 -9.31
N ASN A 77 -6.60 0.92 -9.78
CA ASN A 77 -6.83 2.04 -10.70
C ASN A 77 -6.47 3.38 -10.03
N ALA A 78 -6.85 3.55 -8.76
CA ALA A 78 -6.53 4.72 -7.96
C ALA A 78 -5.01 4.91 -7.80
N ALA A 79 -4.24 3.83 -7.69
CA ALA A 79 -2.78 3.89 -7.64
C ALA A 79 -2.15 4.29 -8.97
N ILE A 80 -2.69 3.79 -10.10
CA ILE A 80 -2.26 4.23 -11.44
C ILE A 80 -2.51 5.73 -11.62
N GLN A 81 -3.70 6.21 -11.22
CA GLN A 81 -4.03 7.64 -11.27
C GLN A 81 -3.08 8.48 -10.40
N ARG A 82 -2.80 8.04 -9.17
CA ARG A 82 -1.84 8.72 -8.27
C ARG A 82 -0.44 8.80 -8.87
N LEU A 83 0.03 7.73 -9.51
CA LEU A 83 1.32 7.72 -10.20
C LEU A 83 1.36 8.69 -11.39
N GLN A 84 0.26 8.79 -12.16
CA GLN A 84 0.14 9.75 -13.26
C GLN A 84 0.17 11.19 -12.74
N LEU A 85 -0.64 11.50 -11.73
CA LEU A 85 -0.66 12.83 -11.11
C LEU A 85 0.70 13.21 -10.52
N CYS A 86 1.39 12.27 -9.89
CA CYS A 86 2.74 12.48 -9.40
C CYS A 86 3.74 12.75 -10.54
N PHE A 87 3.60 12.08 -11.68
CA PHE A 87 4.43 12.31 -12.86
C PHE A 87 4.17 13.71 -13.44
N ASP A 88 2.90 14.08 -13.62
CA ASP A 88 2.48 15.38 -14.15
C ASP A 88 2.94 16.53 -13.24
N ALA A 89 2.96 16.29 -11.92
CA ALA A 89 3.47 17.21 -10.92
C ALA A 89 5.00 17.19 -10.77
N ASN A 90 5.75 16.48 -11.61
CA ASN A 90 7.22 16.30 -11.49
C ASN A 90 7.67 15.83 -10.08
N GLY A 91 6.85 14.99 -9.42
CA GLY A 91 7.12 14.51 -8.07
C GLY A 91 6.73 15.47 -6.93
N HIS A 92 6.08 16.59 -7.22
CA HIS A 92 5.50 17.49 -6.21
C HIS A 92 4.15 16.99 -5.67
N HIS A 93 3.61 17.72 -4.69
CA HIS A 93 2.29 17.44 -4.11
C HIS A 93 1.19 17.49 -5.18
N PHE A 94 0.34 16.46 -5.19
CA PHE A 94 -0.76 16.28 -6.14
C PHE A 94 -2.08 15.93 -5.44
N GLU A 95 -2.10 15.90 -4.11
CA GLU A 95 -3.23 15.48 -3.29
C GLU A 95 -4.45 16.40 -3.48
N HIS A 96 -4.23 17.65 -3.88
CA HIS A 96 -5.29 18.62 -4.23
C HIS A 96 -6.03 18.27 -5.55
N LEU A 97 -5.54 17.29 -6.31
CA LEU A 97 -6.09 16.82 -7.58
C LEU A 97 -6.78 15.44 -7.47
N LEU A 98 -6.79 14.84 -6.26
CA LEU A 98 -7.36 13.52 -5.97
C LEU A 98 -8.84 13.55 -5.59
#